data_AF-A0A534WUB5-F1
#
_entry.id   AF-A0A534WUB5-F1
#
_cell.length_a   1.000
_cell.length_b   1.000
_cell.length_c   1.000
_cell.angle_alpha   90.00
_cell.angle_beta   90.00
_cell.angle_gamma   90.00
#
_symmetry.space_group_name_H-M   'P 1'
#
loop_
_entity.id
_entity.type
_entity.pdbx_description
1 polymer ?
#
loop_
_entity_poly.entity_id
_entity_poly.type
_entity_poly.pdbx_seq_one_letter_code
_entity_poly.pdbx_strand_id
1 'polypeptide(L)'
;MWRATRAIMDGRFADGEEQAKRAVELGRREHDAQPTMRHEIQTFVLHYHQGRLDQHLGRSQPRADVPAPMLGRCFRAFWWSEMDRKAEAQLELSALAKEGFPLPHDGAWVVSMGLLSAVAAELNDRASAATLYDLLVPYAGRVGIAAAGLACSGSVSYHLGLLASTLGRVAEAIRHYEDAATVHERMGARPFLAWTQLAQARLLLTRDAGARLREATALLTSALATARELGMDGLVAKVRHLGLDTAAAVDAQEPADGDAVFRNEGDFWTVTYAGRSARLRHGKGLCDIAILLANPGREIHVADLIAASTTAPPDPRGAPTGEASTAELVAQGLRVSRGGAGDAVLDPRARADYRERLADLHRELDDAERCNDEGRGARARAELDFIAGELASAFGLGGRGRRAGSPIERARKAVASRIRFSLVHIARVHPALAHHLRRYVRTGTVCTYVVPDEPVRWSV
;
A
#
# COMPACT_ATOMS: atom_id res chain seq x y z
N MET A 1 -0.13 2.55 -36.88
CA MET A 1 0.54 3.21 -35.73
C MET A 1 -0.29 4.37 -35.17
N TRP A 2 -0.47 5.50 -35.87
CA TRP A 2 -1.11 6.70 -35.30
C TRP A 2 -2.56 6.50 -34.84
N ARG A 3 -3.34 5.68 -35.57
CA ARG A 3 -4.70 5.30 -35.16
C ARG A 3 -4.72 4.61 -33.80
N ALA A 4 -3.72 3.78 -33.51
CA ALA A 4 -3.59 3.11 -32.21
C ALA A 4 -3.25 4.12 -31.12
N THR A 5 -2.23 4.97 -31.31
CA THR A 5 -1.85 6.01 -30.34
C THR A 5 -3.02 6.93 -30.04
N ARG A 6 -3.75 7.39 -31.07
CA ARG A 6 -4.89 8.28 -30.89
C ARG A 6 -6.03 7.60 -30.13
N ALA A 7 -6.37 6.36 -30.46
CA ALA A 7 -7.38 5.60 -29.74
C ALA A 7 -7.01 5.39 -28.26
N ILE A 8 -5.74 5.08 -27.96
CA ILE A 8 -5.24 4.97 -26.58
C ILE A 8 -5.35 6.31 -25.86
N MET A 9 -4.95 7.41 -26.50
CA MET A 9 -5.07 8.76 -25.93
C MET A 9 -6.52 9.15 -25.64
N ASP A 10 -7.46 8.80 -26.52
CA ASP A 10 -8.89 9.08 -26.34
C ASP A 10 -9.54 8.19 -25.24
N GLY A 11 -8.86 7.11 -24.81
CA GLY A 11 -9.40 6.11 -23.88
C GLY A 11 -10.16 4.96 -24.54
N ARG A 12 -10.16 4.87 -25.87
CA ARG A 12 -10.74 3.74 -26.63
C ARG A 12 -9.75 2.58 -26.67
N PHE A 13 -9.50 1.96 -25.52
CA PHE A 13 -8.42 0.96 -25.38
C PHE A 13 -8.62 -0.27 -26.27
N ALA A 14 -9.85 -0.78 -26.42
CA ALA A 14 -10.12 -1.92 -27.31
C ALA A 14 -9.72 -1.62 -28.77
N ASP A 15 -10.13 -0.46 -29.30
CA ASP A 15 -9.72 0.01 -30.63
C ASP A 15 -8.21 0.19 -30.68
N GLY A 16 -7.60 0.77 -29.64
CA GLY A 16 -6.16 0.96 -29.54
C GLY A 16 -5.38 -0.34 -29.67
N GLU A 17 -5.80 -1.38 -28.95
CA GLU A 17 -5.20 -2.71 -28.99
C GLU A 17 -5.33 -3.34 -30.38
N GLU A 18 -6.51 -3.25 -30.99
CA GLU A 18 -6.75 -3.79 -32.33
C GLU A 18 -5.88 -3.06 -33.38
N GLN A 19 -5.84 -1.73 -33.35
CA GLN A 19 -5.03 -0.95 -34.29
C GLN A 19 -3.52 -1.18 -34.09
N ALA A 20 -3.08 -1.41 -32.86
CA ALA A 20 -1.69 -1.77 -32.57
C ALA A 20 -1.34 -3.14 -33.19
N LYS A 21 -2.20 -4.15 -33.01
CA LYS A 21 -2.04 -5.48 -33.63
C LYS A 21 -2.02 -5.41 -35.16
N ARG A 22 -2.96 -4.68 -35.76
CA ARG A 22 -3.01 -4.46 -37.22
C ARG A 22 -1.75 -3.79 -37.76
N ALA A 23 -1.14 -2.88 -36.99
CA ALA A 23 0.11 -2.22 -37.40
C ALA A 23 1.30 -3.19 -37.47
N VAL A 24 1.36 -4.20 -36.59
CA VAL A 24 2.39 -5.26 -36.65
C VAL A 24 2.23 -6.09 -37.92
N GLU A 25 1.00 -6.52 -38.20
CA GLU A 25 0.70 -7.35 -39.37
C GLU A 25 1.08 -6.63 -40.67
N LEU A 26 0.73 -5.34 -40.78
CA LEU A 26 1.11 -4.52 -41.93
C LEU A 26 2.62 -4.32 -42.03
N GLY A 27 3.28 -3.95 -40.92
CA GLY A 27 4.73 -3.73 -40.92
C GLY A 27 5.54 -4.99 -41.25
N ARG A 28 5.04 -6.19 -40.91
CA ARG A 28 5.66 -7.46 -41.34
C ARG A 28 5.57 -7.67 -42.85
N ARG A 29 4.43 -7.31 -43.47
CA ARG A 29 4.23 -7.42 -44.92
C ARG A 29 5.08 -6.41 -45.71
N GLU A 30 5.33 -5.25 -45.13
CA GLU A 30 6.10 -4.16 -45.74
C GLU A 30 7.60 -4.20 -45.40
N HIS A 31 8.07 -5.25 -44.71
CA HIS A 31 9.46 -5.37 -44.23
C HIS A 31 9.96 -4.16 -43.41
N ASP A 32 9.06 -3.50 -42.66
CA ASP A 32 9.45 -2.45 -41.72
C ASP A 32 10.41 -3.03 -40.69
N ALA A 33 11.42 -2.26 -40.32
CA ALA A 33 12.54 -2.74 -39.52
C ALA A 33 12.14 -3.07 -38.07
N GLN A 34 11.10 -2.42 -37.52
CA GLN A 34 10.79 -2.53 -36.07
C GLN A 34 9.27 -2.53 -35.71
N PRO A 35 8.41 -3.33 -36.38
CA PRO A 35 6.98 -3.38 -36.07
C PRO A 35 6.68 -3.91 -34.65
N THR A 36 7.44 -4.89 -34.17
CA THR A 36 7.25 -5.51 -32.84
C THR A 36 7.54 -4.53 -31.70
N MET A 37 8.68 -3.81 -31.76
CA MET A 37 9.05 -2.81 -30.75
C MET A 37 7.99 -1.71 -30.62
N ARG A 38 7.47 -1.23 -31.76
CA ARG A 38 6.41 -0.20 -31.76
C ARG A 38 5.13 -0.68 -31.08
N HIS A 39 4.73 -1.92 -31.37
CA HIS A 39 3.59 -2.55 -30.70
C HIS A 39 3.82 -2.73 -29.21
N GLU A 40 5.02 -3.14 -28.78
CA GLU A 40 5.34 -3.28 -27.35
C GLU A 40 5.20 -1.95 -26.61
N ILE A 41 5.69 -0.85 -27.18
CA ILE A 41 5.56 0.49 -26.58
C ILE A 41 4.09 0.92 -26.50
N GLN A 42 3.30 0.73 -27.55
CA GLN A 42 1.88 1.11 -27.56
C GLN A 42 1.06 0.28 -26.57
N THR A 43 1.30 -1.03 -26.54
CA THR A 43 0.65 -1.97 -25.62
C THR A 43 1.04 -1.69 -24.17
N PHE A 44 2.29 -1.28 -23.92
CA PHE A 44 2.73 -0.86 -22.59
C PHE A 44 1.90 0.32 -22.05
N VAL A 45 1.74 1.39 -22.85
CA VAL A 45 0.95 2.57 -22.45
C VAL A 45 -0.50 2.20 -22.21
N LEU A 46 -1.08 1.38 -23.10
CA LEU A 46 -2.44 0.87 -22.97
C LEU A 46 -2.63 0.07 -21.68
N HIS A 47 -1.75 -0.90 -21.41
CA HIS A 47 -1.82 -1.75 -20.23
C HIS A 47 -1.53 -0.98 -18.94
N TYR A 48 -0.71 0.07 -18.98
CA TYR A 48 -0.58 0.99 -17.85
C TYR A 48 -1.93 1.62 -17.49
N HIS A 49 -2.66 2.17 -18.45
CA HIS A 49 -3.97 2.76 -18.18
C HIS A 49 -4.98 1.73 -17.67
N GLN A 50 -4.96 0.50 -18.19
CA GLN A 50 -5.85 -0.57 -17.76
C GLN A 50 -5.42 -1.26 -16.45
N GLY A 51 -4.25 -0.96 -15.90
CA GLY A 51 -3.71 -1.69 -14.74
C GLY A 51 -3.30 -3.13 -15.04
N ARG A 52 -2.99 -3.46 -16.30
CA ARG A 52 -2.58 -4.80 -16.78
C ARG A 52 -1.07 -4.90 -17.06
N LEU A 53 -0.26 -4.13 -16.32
CA LEU A 53 1.20 -4.10 -16.50
C LEU A 53 1.88 -5.41 -16.10
N ASP A 54 1.21 -6.26 -15.32
CA ASP A 54 1.61 -7.63 -15.02
C ASP A 54 1.73 -8.49 -16.27
N GLN A 55 0.97 -8.23 -17.34
CA GLN A 55 1.08 -8.97 -18.61
C GLN A 55 2.41 -8.75 -19.34
N HIS A 56 3.21 -7.78 -18.90
CA HIS A 56 4.56 -7.55 -19.37
C HIS A 56 5.63 -8.28 -18.52
N LEU A 57 5.25 -8.95 -17.42
CA LEU A 57 6.13 -9.82 -16.63
C LEU A 57 6.80 -10.86 -17.54
N GLY A 58 8.13 -10.89 -17.53
CA GLY A 58 8.94 -11.88 -18.25
C GLY A 58 9.14 -11.63 -19.74
N ARG A 59 8.49 -10.64 -20.36
CA ARG A 59 8.55 -10.46 -21.83
C ARG A 59 9.75 -9.70 -22.37
N SER A 60 10.53 -8.98 -21.55
CA SER A 60 11.77 -8.36 -22.01
C SER A 60 12.76 -8.06 -20.87
N GLN A 61 13.46 -9.08 -20.37
CA GLN A 61 14.83 -8.81 -19.93
C GLN A 61 15.66 -8.61 -21.20
N PRO A 62 16.44 -7.53 -21.35
CA PRO A 62 17.44 -7.49 -22.41
C PRO A 62 18.27 -8.76 -22.27
N ARG A 63 18.58 -9.39 -23.40
CA ARG A 63 19.57 -10.46 -23.37
C ARG A 63 20.85 -9.86 -22.76
N ALA A 64 21.53 -10.63 -21.91
CA ALA A 64 22.66 -10.13 -21.12
C ALA A 64 23.81 -9.54 -21.99
N ASP A 65 23.82 -9.86 -23.27
CA ASP A 65 24.80 -9.47 -24.29
C ASP A 65 24.43 -8.22 -25.10
N VAL A 66 23.20 -7.68 -25.01
CA VAL A 66 22.78 -6.50 -25.76
C VAL A 66 22.27 -5.40 -24.81
N PRO A 67 22.97 -4.24 -24.71
CA PRO A 67 22.50 -3.12 -23.92
C PRO A 67 21.10 -2.67 -24.36
N ALA A 68 20.18 -2.55 -23.40
CA ALA A 68 18.84 -2.06 -23.70
C ALA A 68 18.91 -0.60 -24.20
N PRO A 69 18.13 -0.23 -25.24
CA PRO A 69 17.95 1.16 -25.63
C PRO A 69 17.57 2.02 -24.42
N MET A 70 18.03 3.28 -24.37
CA MET A 70 17.86 4.15 -23.19
C MET A 70 16.38 4.30 -22.77
N LEU A 71 15.48 4.49 -23.75
CA LEU A 71 14.05 4.53 -23.51
C LEU A 71 13.52 3.24 -22.86
N GLY A 72 14.04 2.08 -23.25
CA GLY A 72 13.69 0.79 -22.65
C GLY A 72 14.13 0.67 -21.19
N ARG A 73 15.25 1.28 -20.81
CA ARG A 73 15.66 1.38 -19.39
C ARG A 73 14.69 2.24 -18.57
N CYS A 74 14.25 3.38 -19.13
CA CYS A 74 13.29 4.26 -18.49
C CYS A 74 11.92 3.58 -18.30
N PHE A 75 11.42 2.88 -19.32
CA PHE A 75 10.20 2.08 -19.21
C PHE A 75 10.29 0.99 -18.14
N ARG A 76 11.44 0.32 -18.04
CA ARG A 76 11.68 -0.72 -17.03
C ARG A 76 11.67 -0.15 -15.62
N ALA A 77 12.35 0.97 -15.39
CA ALA A 77 12.35 1.64 -14.08
C ALA A 77 10.92 2.01 -13.66
N PHE A 78 10.15 2.58 -14.60
CA PHE A 78 8.75 2.93 -14.37
C PHE A 78 7.88 1.71 -14.07
N TRP A 79 8.04 0.64 -14.86
CA TRP A 79 7.33 -0.60 -14.63
C TRP A 79 7.64 -1.20 -13.26
N TRP A 80 8.90 -1.21 -12.82
CA TRP A 80 9.27 -1.66 -11.47
C TRP A 80 8.65 -0.79 -10.38
N SER A 81 8.58 0.53 -10.54
CA SER A 81 7.91 1.39 -9.56
C SER A 81 6.42 1.10 -9.44
N GLU A 82 5.77 0.65 -10.52
CA GLU A 82 4.34 0.33 -10.54
C GLU A 82 4.03 -1.08 -10.01
N MET A 83 4.98 -2.03 -10.06
CA MET A 83 4.79 -3.44 -9.70
C MET A 83 5.25 -3.80 -8.26
N ASP A 84 5.27 -2.84 -7.33
CA ASP A 84 5.78 -2.99 -5.95
C ASP A 84 7.27 -3.43 -5.86
N ARG A 85 8.04 -3.25 -6.94
CA ARG A 85 9.47 -3.58 -7.02
C ARG A 85 10.32 -2.32 -6.80
N LYS A 86 10.08 -1.67 -5.66
CA LYS A 86 10.64 -0.34 -5.35
C LYS A 86 12.17 -0.33 -5.25
N ALA A 87 12.78 -1.42 -4.80
CA ALA A 87 14.24 -1.52 -4.68
C ALA A 87 14.91 -1.53 -6.06
N GLU A 88 14.39 -2.30 -7.01
CA GLU A 88 14.91 -2.35 -8.38
C GLU A 88 14.66 -1.04 -9.13
N ALA A 89 13.50 -0.42 -8.93
CA ALA A 89 13.19 0.90 -9.47
C ALA A 89 14.18 1.96 -8.95
N GLN A 90 14.47 1.97 -7.64
CA GLN A 90 15.42 2.90 -7.04
C GLN A 90 16.84 2.70 -7.58
N LEU A 91 17.28 1.44 -7.74
CA LEU A 91 18.60 1.14 -8.27
C LEU A 91 18.75 1.66 -9.71
N GLU A 92 17.76 1.41 -10.56
CA GLU A 92 17.78 1.86 -11.96
C GLU A 92 17.68 3.38 -12.07
N LEU A 93 16.80 4.02 -11.28
CA LEU A 93 16.69 5.48 -11.21
C LEU A 93 18.03 6.11 -10.80
N SER A 94 18.66 5.58 -9.76
CA SER A 94 19.96 6.08 -9.27
C SER A 94 21.06 5.91 -10.32
N ALA A 95 21.03 4.82 -11.09
CA ALA A 95 21.98 4.58 -12.16
C ALA A 95 21.79 5.55 -13.34
N LEU A 96 20.53 5.89 -13.67
CA LEU A 96 20.19 6.85 -14.72
C LEU A 96 20.40 8.30 -14.29
N ALA A 97 20.28 8.60 -12.99
CA ALA A 97 20.43 9.93 -12.41
C ALA A 97 21.89 10.37 -12.25
N LYS A 98 22.87 9.47 -12.41
CA LYS A 98 24.30 9.80 -12.36
C LYS A 98 24.60 11.00 -13.25
N GLU A 99 25.33 11.99 -12.74
CA GLU A 99 25.68 13.21 -13.49
C GLU A 99 24.47 14.02 -14.01
N GLY A 100 23.30 13.88 -13.36
CA GLY A 100 22.13 14.71 -13.66
C GLY A 100 21.34 14.28 -14.88
N PHE A 101 21.14 12.97 -15.06
CA PHE A 101 20.38 12.38 -16.17
C PHE A 101 20.99 12.65 -17.57
N PRO A 102 22.20 12.14 -17.87
CA PRO A 102 22.89 12.30 -19.14
C PRO A 102 22.27 11.41 -20.24
N LEU A 103 20.97 11.54 -20.43
CA LEU A 103 20.22 10.84 -21.46
C LEU A 103 20.38 11.57 -22.80
N PRO A 104 20.46 10.84 -23.93
CA PRO A 104 20.51 11.46 -25.24
C PRO A 104 19.34 12.42 -25.46
N HIS A 105 19.63 13.65 -25.89
CA HIS A 105 18.61 14.63 -26.23
C HIS A 105 18.05 14.34 -27.63
N ASP A 106 17.23 13.30 -27.72
CA ASP A 106 16.62 12.80 -28.96
C ASP A 106 15.08 12.85 -28.90
N GLY A 107 14.42 12.32 -29.94
CA GLY A 107 12.95 12.29 -30.04
C GLY A 107 12.23 11.45 -28.97
N ALA A 108 12.94 10.81 -28.05
CA ALA A 108 12.38 10.11 -26.89
C ALA A 108 12.64 10.84 -25.57
N TRP A 109 13.49 11.87 -25.55
CA TRP A 109 13.98 12.52 -24.33
C TRP A 109 12.85 13.01 -23.40
N VAL A 110 11.86 13.74 -23.93
CA VAL A 110 10.74 14.26 -23.12
C VAL A 110 9.92 13.13 -22.49
N VAL A 111 9.74 12.02 -23.20
CA VAL A 111 9.01 10.85 -22.69
C VAL A 111 9.83 10.14 -21.62
N SER A 112 11.14 9.97 -21.82
CA SER A 112 12.03 9.42 -20.81
C SER A 112 12.02 10.24 -19.52
N MET A 113 12.12 11.57 -19.62
CA MET A 113 12.06 12.46 -18.46
C MET A 113 10.71 12.36 -17.74
N GLY A 114 9.60 12.28 -18.48
CA GLY A 114 8.27 12.07 -17.90
C GLY A 114 8.13 10.75 -17.14
N LEU A 115 8.61 9.64 -17.72
CA LEU A 115 8.63 8.34 -17.04
C LEU A 115 9.44 8.39 -15.74
N LEU A 116 10.65 8.94 -15.79
CA LEU A 116 11.54 9.05 -14.62
C LEU A 116 10.97 10.00 -13.56
N SER A 117 10.20 11.02 -13.96
CA SER A 117 9.49 11.90 -13.04
C SER A 117 8.43 11.15 -12.23
N ALA A 118 7.66 10.30 -12.89
CA ALA A 118 6.70 9.44 -12.21
C ALA A 118 7.38 8.41 -11.29
N VAL A 119 8.52 7.84 -11.69
CA VAL A 119 9.32 6.96 -10.83
C VAL A 119 9.81 7.69 -9.58
N ALA A 120 10.43 8.87 -9.74
CA ALA A 120 10.91 9.67 -8.62
C ALA A 120 9.76 10.04 -7.67
N ALA A 121 8.57 10.33 -8.20
CA ALA A 121 7.40 10.63 -7.39
C ALA A 121 6.88 9.41 -6.60
N GLU A 122 6.78 8.24 -7.22
CA GLU A 122 6.31 7.00 -6.58
C GLU A 122 7.31 6.47 -5.52
N LEU A 123 8.61 6.70 -5.72
CA LEU A 123 9.66 6.40 -4.75
C LEU A 123 9.85 7.50 -3.70
N ASN A 124 9.22 8.66 -3.89
CA ASN A 124 9.44 9.87 -3.10
C ASN A 124 10.93 10.29 -3.03
N ASP A 125 11.66 10.09 -4.13
CA ASP A 125 13.07 10.48 -4.28
C ASP A 125 13.17 11.98 -4.60
N ARG A 126 13.40 12.77 -3.56
CA ARG A 126 13.47 14.23 -3.64
C ARG A 126 14.68 14.75 -4.42
N ALA A 127 15.80 14.02 -4.43
CA ALA A 127 17.02 14.47 -5.11
C ALA A 127 16.88 14.34 -6.63
N SER A 128 16.41 13.16 -7.07
CA SER A 128 16.04 12.93 -8.46
C SER A 128 14.94 13.90 -8.90
N ALA A 129 13.93 14.13 -8.04
CA ALA A 129 12.82 15.02 -8.36
C ALA A 129 13.25 16.48 -8.58
N ALA A 130 14.20 17.00 -7.80
CA ALA A 130 14.72 18.36 -7.98
C ALA A 130 15.40 18.53 -9.34
N THR A 131 16.28 17.59 -9.70
CA THR A 131 17.02 17.64 -10.98
C THR A 131 16.07 17.53 -12.17
N LEU A 132 15.13 16.58 -12.13
CA LEU A 132 14.14 16.39 -13.20
C LEU A 132 13.21 17.60 -13.35
N TYR A 133 12.89 18.28 -12.24
CA TYR A 133 12.06 19.49 -12.27
C TYR A 133 12.76 20.59 -13.09
N ASP A 134 14.01 20.88 -12.76
CA ASP A 134 14.77 21.94 -13.43
C ASP A 134 14.98 21.62 -14.93
N LEU A 135 15.20 20.36 -15.28
CA LEU A 135 15.31 19.90 -16.67
C LEU A 135 13.99 20.07 -17.47
N LEU A 136 12.84 19.88 -16.81
CA LEU A 136 11.54 19.89 -17.48
C LEU A 136 10.83 21.25 -17.51
N VAL A 137 11.20 22.20 -16.63
CA VAL A 137 10.61 23.55 -16.60
C VAL A 137 10.60 24.23 -17.98
N PRO A 138 11.67 24.21 -18.79
CA PRO A 138 11.67 24.82 -20.13
C PRO A 138 10.64 24.21 -21.10
N TYR A 139 10.13 23.02 -20.80
CA TYR A 139 9.15 22.29 -21.60
C TYR A 139 7.73 22.35 -21.00
N ALA A 140 7.50 23.21 -20.00
CA ALA A 140 6.16 23.45 -19.46
C ALA A 140 5.18 23.80 -20.60
N GLY A 141 3.96 23.23 -20.56
CA GLY A 141 2.96 23.39 -21.62
C GLY A 141 3.21 22.57 -22.90
N ARG A 142 4.30 21.80 -23.00
CA ARG A 142 4.51 20.82 -24.08
C ARG A 142 3.88 19.47 -23.72
N VAL A 143 3.72 18.61 -24.73
CA VAL A 143 3.22 17.24 -24.59
C VAL A 143 4.33 16.28 -24.96
N GLY A 144 4.57 15.26 -24.13
CA GLY A 144 5.56 14.23 -24.40
C GLY A 144 5.05 13.27 -25.46
N ILE A 145 5.64 13.34 -26.66
CA ILE A 145 5.37 12.43 -27.78
C ILE A 145 6.66 11.69 -28.12
N ALA A 146 6.63 10.37 -28.11
CA ALA A 146 7.77 9.55 -28.52
C ALA A 146 7.79 9.36 -30.03
N ALA A 147 8.95 9.65 -30.66
CA ALA A 147 9.15 9.51 -32.10
C ALA A 147 8.04 10.21 -32.91
N ALA A 148 7.74 9.73 -34.11
CA ALA A 148 6.67 10.27 -34.95
C ALA A 148 5.26 9.82 -34.48
N GLY A 149 4.88 10.14 -33.24
CA GLY A 149 3.54 9.84 -32.70
C GLY A 149 3.36 8.39 -32.24
N LEU A 150 4.44 7.70 -31.87
CA LEU A 150 4.37 6.30 -31.44
C LEU A 150 3.67 6.13 -30.10
N ALA A 151 3.96 7.02 -29.15
CA ALA A 151 3.36 7.03 -27.83
C ALA A 151 3.23 8.45 -27.30
N CYS A 152 2.27 8.66 -26.40
CA CYS A 152 2.07 9.91 -25.68
C CYS A 152 2.23 9.63 -24.17
N SER A 153 2.96 10.50 -23.47
CA SER A 153 3.12 10.46 -22.01
C SER A 153 2.39 11.61 -21.31
N GLY A 154 1.50 12.30 -22.01
CA GLY A 154 0.73 13.43 -21.51
C GLY A 154 1.49 14.76 -21.48
N SER A 155 0.87 15.77 -20.87
CA SER A 155 1.46 17.10 -20.65
C SER A 155 2.70 17.02 -19.76
N VAL A 156 3.74 17.78 -20.10
CA VAL A 156 4.92 17.96 -19.23
C VAL A 156 4.52 18.61 -17.90
N SER A 157 3.49 19.47 -17.89
CA SER A 157 2.99 20.08 -16.66
C SER A 157 2.49 19.04 -15.66
N TYR A 158 1.95 17.90 -16.12
CA TYR A 158 1.56 16.81 -15.20
C TYR A 158 2.78 16.27 -14.44
N HIS A 159 3.88 16.04 -15.15
CA HIS A 159 5.13 15.56 -14.57
C HIS A 159 5.76 16.60 -13.65
N LEU A 160 5.75 17.89 -14.02
CA LEU A 160 6.17 18.99 -13.14
C LEU A 160 5.31 19.07 -11.87
N GLY A 161 4.01 18.78 -11.97
CA GLY A 161 3.10 18.70 -10.81
C GLY A 161 3.47 17.56 -9.86
N LEU A 162 3.78 16.36 -10.40
CA LEU A 162 4.27 15.23 -9.59
C LEU A 162 5.57 15.58 -8.86
N LEU A 163 6.54 16.16 -9.58
CA LEU A 163 7.83 16.55 -9.03
C LEU A 163 7.69 17.64 -7.96
N ALA A 164 6.91 18.69 -8.24
CA ALA A 164 6.63 19.75 -7.27
C ALA A 164 5.93 19.19 -6.01
N SER A 165 5.01 18.23 -6.17
CA SER A 165 4.37 17.53 -5.06
C SER A 165 5.38 16.77 -4.20
N THR A 166 6.28 15.99 -4.82
CA THR A 166 7.36 15.27 -4.14
C THR A 166 8.30 16.22 -3.41
N LEU A 167 8.55 17.41 -3.97
CA LEU A 167 9.37 18.46 -3.37
C LEU A 167 8.63 19.25 -2.27
N GLY A 168 7.33 19.08 -2.11
CA GLY A 168 6.51 19.83 -1.15
C GLY A 168 6.20 21.28 -1.59
N ARG A 169 6.40 21.58 -2.87
CA ARG A 169 6.13 22.88 -3.52
C ARG A 169 4.64 22.98 -3.89
N VAL A 170 3.77 23.07 -2.88
CA VAL A 170 2.31 22.88 -3.03
C VAL A 170 1.69 23.85 -4.05
N ALA A 171 1.99 25.15 -3.97
CA ALA A 171 1.41 26.14 -4.87
C ALA A 171 1.82 25.94 -6.33
N GLU A 172 3.08 25.55 -6.56
CA GLU A 172 3.57 25.24 -7.91
C GLU A 172 2.98 23.94 -8.43
N ALA A 173 2.83 22.93 -7.57
CA ALA A 173 2.20 21.67 -7.95
C ALA A 173 0.74 21.84 -8.39
N ILE A 174 -0.05 22.64 -7.64
CA ILE A 174 -1.45 22.94 -8.00
C ILE A 174 -1.52 23.61 -9.38
N ARG A 175 -0.74 24.67 -9.61
CA ARG A 175 -0.67 25.35 -10.92
C ARG A 175 -0.32 24.39 -12.05
N HIS A 176 0.69 23.55 -11.84
CA HIS A 176 1.12 22.56 -12.84
C HIS A 176 0.05 21.52 -13.14
N TYR A 177 -0.74 21.10 -12.15
CA TYR A 177 -1.87 20.19 -12.35
C TYR A 177 -3.04 20.87 -13.08
N GLU A 178 -3.35 22.13 -12.78
CA GLU A 178 -4.37 22.92 -13.49
C GLU A 178 -4.01 23.12 -14.98
N ASP A 179 -2.74 23.46 -15.24
CA ASP A 179 -2.19 23.55 -16.61
C ASP A 179 -2.28 22.20 -17.33
N ALA A 180 -1.92 21.12 -16.64
CA ALA A 180 -2.00 19.77 -17.20
C ALA A 180 -3.44 19.38 -17.54
N ALA A 181 -4.40 19.63 -16.63
CA ALA A 181 -5.81 19.37 -16.84
C ALA A 181 -6.34 20.12 -18.06
N THR A 182 -6.03 21.42 -18.17
CA THR A 182 -6.40 22.26 -19.33
C THR A 182 -5.87 21.67 -20.64
N VAL A 183 -4.61 21.22 -20.67
CA VAL A 183 -4.00 20.62 -21.85
C VAL A 183 -4.64 19.26 -22.17
N HIS A 184 -4.86 18.40 -21.18
CA HIS A 184 -5.48 17.08 -21.38
C HIS A 184 -6.93 17.19 -21.88
N GLU A 185 -7.71 18.16 -21.38
CA GLU A 185 -9.06 18.44 -21.86
C GLU A 185 -9.06 18.90 -23.32
N ARG A 186 -8.21 19.87 -23.68
CA ARG A 186 -8.09 20.36 -25.07
C ARG A 186 -7.69 19.26 -26.06
N MET A 187 -6.89 18.30 -25.61
CA MET A 187 -6.50 17.16 -26.45
C MET A 187 -7.57 16.08 -26.58
N GLY A 188 -8.61 16.11 -25.72
CA GLY A 188 -9.56 15.00 -25.54
C GLY A 188 -8.93 13.79 -24.85
N ALA A 189 -7.84 13.98 -24.12
CA ALA A 189 -7.00 12.92 -23.57
C ALA A 189 -7.52 12.45 -22.20
N ARG A 190 -8.73 11.87 -22.20
CA ARG A 190 -9.50 11.52 -20.98
C ARG A 190 -8.74 10.67 -19.96
N PRO A 191 -7.97 9.63 -20.34
CA PRO A 191 -7.19 8.84 -19.38
C PRO A 191 -6.15 9.68 -18.63
N PHE A 192 -5.50 10.63 -19.32
CA PHE A 192 -4.50 11.48 -18.69
C PHE A 192 -5.13 12.52 -17.77
N LEU A 193 -6.29 13.06 -18.12
CA LEU A 193 -7.05 13.95 -17.24
C LEU A 193 -7.41 13.25 -15.92
N ALA A 194 -7.88 12.00 -15.97
CA ALA A 194 -8.20 11.23 -14.77
C ALA A 194 -6.96 11.01 -13.88
N TRP A 195 -5.79 10.71 -14.47
CA TRP A 195 -4.53 10.59 -13.74
C TRP A 195 -4.11 11.92 -13.08
N THR A 196 -4.26 13.05 -13.78
CA THR A 196 -3.99 14.40 -13.26
C THR A 196 -4.89 14.71 -12.06
N GLN A 197 -6.20 14.44 -12.17
CA GLN A 197 -7.17 14.65 -11.09
C GLN A 197 -6.83 13.81 -9.85
N LEU A 198 -6.44 12.55 -10.03
CA LEU A 198 -5.97 11.69 -8.93
C LEU A 198 -4.71 12.25 -8.27
N ALA A 199 -3.72 12.70 -9.06
CA ALA A 199 -2.47 13.23 -8.53
C ALA A 199 -2.69 14.53 -7.72
N GLN A 200 -3.50 15.45 -8.25
CA GLN A 200 -3.89 16.67 -7.55
C GLN A 200 -4.68 16.37 -6.27
N ALA A 201 -5.66 15.46 -6.32
CA ALA A 201 -6.40 15.06 -5.13
C ALA A 201 -5.49 14.45 -4.06
N ARG A 202 -4.52 13.62 -4.46
CA ARG A 202 -3.52 13.06 -3.53
C ARG A 202 -2.73 14.16 -2.84
N LEU A 203 -2.26 15.18 -3.57
CA LEU A 203 -1.59 16.33 -2.98
C LEU A 203 -2.47 17.04 -1.96
N LEU A 204 -3.72 17.36 -2.33
CA LEU A 204 -4.68 18.06 -1.46
C LEU A 204 -5.00 17.26 -0.18
N LEU A 205 -5.14 15.94 -0.27
CA LEU A 205 -5.41 15.08 0.89
C LEU A 205 -4.23 15.01 1.88
N THR A 206 -3.00 15.26 1.44
CA THR A 206 -1.84 15.27 2.35
C THR A 206 -1.73 16.56 3.16
N ARG A 207 -2.48 17.62 2.81
CA ARG A 207 -2.32 18.96 3.38
C ARG A 207 -3.67 19.64 3.64
N ASP A 208 -4.00 19.74 4.92
CA ASP A 208 -5.07 20.57 5.49
C ASP A 208 -6.51 20.05 5.25
N ALA A 209 -7.02 19.28 6.21
CA ALA A 209 -8.18 18.39 6.07
C ALA A 209 -9.55 19.08 5.99
N GLY A 210 -9.64 20.40 6.24
CA GLY A 210 -10.93 21.09 6.33
C GLY A 210 -11.45 21.64 5.00
N ALA A 211 -10.71 22.56 4.40
CA ALA A 211 -11.19 23.32 3.23
C ALA A 211 -10.98 22.58 1.89
N ARG A 212 -9.86 21.86 1.75
CA ARG A 212 -9.44 21.19 0.50
C ARG A 212 -9.99 19.78 0.32
N LEU A 213 -10.66 19.23 1.33
CA LEU A 213 -11.24 17.89 1.27
C LEU A 213 -12.38 17.80 0.26
N ARG A 214 -13.23 18.83 0.16
CA ARG A 214 -14.31 18.87 -0.83
C ARG A 214 -13.76 18.85 -2.26
N GLU A 215 -12.76 19.68 -2.54
CA GLU A 215 -12.10 19.75 -3.85
C GLU A 215 -11.42 18.42 -4.20
N ALA A 216 -10.64 17.86 -3.28
CA ALA A 216 -10.01 16.56 -3.46
C ALA A 216 -11.04 15.44 -3.71
N THR A 217 -12.17 15.46 -2.99
CA THR A 217 -13.26 14.49 -3.17
C THR A 217 -13.90 14.63 -4.54
N ALA A 218 -14.19 15.85 -5.00
CA ALA A 218 -14.74 16.10 -6.32
C ALA A 218 -13.81 15.61 -7.44
N LEU A 219 -12.50 15.89 -7.33
CA LEU A 219 -11.48 15.40 -8.26
C LEU A 219 -11.43 13.86 -8.29
N LEU A 220 -11.47 13.20 -7.13
CA LEU A 220 -11.50 11.73 -7.05
C LEU A 220 -12.78 11.14 -7.64
N THR A 221 -13.95 11.73 -7.36
CA THR A 221 -15.22 11.28 -7.93
C THR A 221 -15.20 11.37 -9.45
N SER A 222 -14.73 12.48 -10.01
CA SER A 222 -14.56 12.66 -11.46
C SER A 222 -13.58 11.64 -12.05
N ALA A 223 -12.40 11.48 -11.44
CA ALA A 223 -11.37 10.54 -11.90
C ALA A 223 -11.88 9.10 -11.88
N LEU A 224 -12.61 8.71 -10.83
CA LEU A 224 -13.16 7.38 -10.66
C LEU A 224 -14.30 7.08 -11.64
N ALA A 225 -15.18 8.05 -11.90
CA ALA A 225 -16.22 7.92 -12.92
C ALA A 225 -15.60 7.68 -14.30
N THR A 226 -14.62 8.50 -14.69
CA THR A 226 -13.88 8.35 -15.95
C THR A 226 -13.16 7.01 -16.02
N ALA A 227 -12.47 6.61 -14.94
CA ALA A 227 -11.73 5.36 -14.91
C ALA A 227 -12.64 4.13 -15.03
N ARG A 228 -13.82 4.13 -14.41
CA ARG A 228 -14.79 3.04 -14.53
C ARG A 228 -15.36 2.95 -15.95
N GLU A 229 -15.70 4.09 -16.55
CA GLU A 229 -16.22 4.13 -17.93
C GLU A 229 -15.20 3.60 -18.94
N LEU A 230 -13.92 3.94 -18.76
CA LEU A 230 -12.84 3.58 -19.69
C LEU A 230 -12.17 2.23 -19.38
N GLY A 231 -12.48 1.57 -18.27
CA GLY A 231 -11.81 0.33 -17.85
C GLY A 231 -10.37 0.55 -17.38
N MET A 232 -10.11 1.62 -16.63
CA MET A 232 -8.79 1.96 -16.08
C MET A 232 -8.60 1.38 -14.67
N ASP A 233 -8.53 0.04 -14.57
CA ASP A 233 -8.54 -0.65 -13.27
C ASP A 233 -7.34 -0.28 -12.38
N GLY A 234 -6.19 0.04 -12.99
CA GLY A 234 -5.01 0.54 -12.26
C GLY A 234 -5.28 1.87 -11.54
N LEU A 235 -6.02 2.79 -12.17
CA LEU A 235 -6.43 4.04 -11.53
C LEU A 235 -7.45 3.77 -10.42
N VAL A 236 -8.44 2.91 -10.69
CA VAL A 236 -9.46 2.52 -9.70
C VAL A 236 -8.80 1.94 -8.44
N ALA A 237 -7.83 1.04 -8.61
CA ALA A 237 -7.06 0.47 -7.51
C ALA A 237 -6.30 1.55 -6.73
N LYS A 238 -5.62 2.48 -7.42
CA LYS A 238 -4.90 3.59 -6.78
C LYS A 238 -5.82 4.56 -6.03
N VAL A 239 -7.04 4.82 -6.51
CA VAL A 239 -8.06 5.60 -5.79
C VAL A 239 -8.50 4.85 -4.52
N ARG A 240 -8.80 3.55 -4.62
CA ARG A 240 -9.19 2.71 -3.46
C ARG A 240 -8.12 2.67 -2.38
N HIS A 241 -6.83 2.59 -2.75
CA HIS A 241 -5.72 2.61 -1.80
C HIS A 241 -5.59 3.92 -1.02
N LEU A 242 -6.14 5.04 -1.51
CA LEU A 242 -6.24 6.28 -0.74
C LEU A 242 -7.27 6.19 0.40
N GLY A 243 -7.99 5.06 0.52
CA GLY A 243 -8.95 4.79 1.60
C GLY A 243 -10.24 5.59 1.47
N LEU A 244 -10.56 6.02 0.25
CA LEU A 244 -11.78 6.73 -0.12
C LEU A 244 -12.48 5.90 -1.19
N ASP A 245 -13.16 4.83 -0.78
CA ASP A 245 -14.28 4.36 -1.58
C ASP A 245 -15.35 5.46 -1.47
N THR A 246 -15.41 6.32 -2.50
CA THR A 246 -16.61 7.13 -2.77
C THR A 246 -17.70 6.17 -3.23
N ALA A 247 -18.23 5.39 -2.30
CA ALA A 247 -19.45 4.64 -2.41
C ALA A 247 -20.43 5.28 -1.43
N ALA A 248 -21.18 6.23 -1.99
CA ALA A 248 -22.47 6.72 -1.55
C ALA A 248 -22.68 6.93 -0.03
N ALA A 249 -22.86 8.21 0.32
CA ALA A 249 -23.88 8.54 1.30
C ALA A 249 -25.20 7.89 0.83
N VAL A 250 -25.53 6.72 1.36
CA VAL A 250 -26.89 6.17 1.32
C VAL A 250 -27.41 6.26 2.75
N ASP A 251 -28.58 6.89 2.86
CA ASP A 251 -29.37 7.05 4.07
C ASP A 251 -29.74 5.73 4.77
N ALA A 252 -29.96 5.87 6.09
CA ALA A 252 -30.70 5.02 7.05
C ALA A 252 -30.13 3.61 7.37
N GLN A 253 -29.83 3.29 8.63
CA GLN A 253 -30.74 3.33 9.78
C GLN A 253 -30.06 3.82 11.08
N GLU A 254 -30.74 4.67 11.87
CA GLU A 254 -30.41 4.96 13.27
C GLU A 254 -30.68 3.73 14.16
N PRO A 255 -29.70 3.25 14.94
CA PRO A 255 -29.98 2.50 16.16
C PRO A 255 -30.30 3.48 17.28
N ALA A 256 -31.29 3.12 18.10
CA ALA A 256 -31.66 3.87 19.28
C ALA A 256 -30.49 3.96 20.29
N ASP A 257 -30.40 5.14 20.90
CA ASP A 257 -29.71 5.54 22.13
C ASP A 257 -28.55 4.66 22.67
N GLY A 258 -27.33 5.20 22.60
CA GLY A 258 -26.20 4.83 23.48
C GLY A 258 -25.31 3.64 23.09
N ASP A 259 -25.80 2.67 22.31
CA ASP A 259 -25.04 1.44 22.04
C ASP A 259 -24.10 1.57 20.83
N ALA A 260 -22.82 1.25 21.03
CA ALA A 260 -21.80 1.27 20.00
C ALA A 260 -21.64 -0.12 19.37
N VAL A 261 -21.50 -0.18 18.06
CA VAL A 261 -21.38 -1.44 17.30
C VAL A 261 -20.00 -1.53 16.68
N PHE A 262 -19.37 -2.71 16.75
CA PHE A 262 -18.10 -2.99 16.07
C PHE A 262 -18.12 -4.43 15.54
N ARG A 263 -18.89 -4.69 14.48
CA ARG A 263 -19.23 -6.04 14.03
C ARG A 263 -18.50 -6.42 12.74
N ASN A 264 -17.99 -7.64 12.68
CA ASN A 264 -17.41 -8.22 11.47
C ASN A 264 -18.49 -8.89 10.61
N GLU A 265 -18.57 -8.52 9.33
CA GLU A 265 -19.50 -9.06 8.32
C GLU A 265 -18.70 -9.72 7.16
N GLY A 266 -17.62 -10.43 7.49
CA GLY A 266 -16.72 -11.08 6.54
C GLY A 266 -15.67 -10.12 5.98
N ASP A 267 -15.94 -9.57 4.80
CA ASP A 267 -15.02 -8.67 4.08
C ASP A 267 -15.02 -7.23 4.63
N PHE A 268 -16.02 -6.89 5.44
CA PHE A 268 -16.23 -5.55 5.99
C PHE A 268 -16.57 -5.58 7.47
N TRP A 269 -16.30 -4.47 8.15
CA TRP A 269 -16.70 -4.19 9.51
C TRP A 269 -17.73 -3.07 9.51
N THR A 270 -18.83 -3.26 10.24
CA THR A 270 -19.82 -2.23 10.51
C THR A 270 -19.50 -1.61 11.87
N VAL A 271 -19.23 -0.31 11.89
CA VAL A 271 -18.92 0.42 13.12
C VAL A 271 -19.94 1.53 13.35
N THR A 272 -20.50 1.57 14.54
CA THR A 272 -21.43 2.62 14.97
C THR A 272 -20.97 3.20 16.30
N TYR A 273 -20.84 4.52 16.39
CA TYR A 273 -20.46 5.21 17.61
C TYR A 273 -21.01 6.64 17.63
N ALA A 274 -21.57 7.07 18.76
CA ALA A 274 -22.19 8.39 18.92
C ALA A 274 -23.21 8.72 17.79
N GLY A 275 -24.08 7.75 17.48
CA GLY A 275 -25.15 7.88 16.47
C GLY A 275 -24.68 7.88 15.02
N ARG A 276 -23.38 7.71 14.74
CA ARG A 276 -22.84 7.66 13.37
C ARG A 276 -22.39 6.24 13.03
N SER A 277 -22.68 5.80 11.81
CA SER A 277 -22.31 4.48 11.29
C SER A 277 -21.34 4.59 10.11
N ALA A 278 -20.38 3.68 10.00
CA ALA A 278 -19.45 3.58 8.88
C ALA A 278 -19.10 2.11 8.58
N ARG A 279 -18.72 1.82 7.33
CA ARG A 279 -18.20 0.52 6.92
C ARG A 279 -16.71 0.60 6.62
N LEU A 280 -15.95 -0.36 7.13
CA LEU A 280 -14.49 -0.45 7.00
C LEU A 280 -14.12 -1.79 6.37
N ARG A 281 -13.13 -1.84 5.47
CA ARG A 281 -12.68 -3.13 4.93
C ARG A 281 -11.93 -3.93 6.00
N HIS A 282 -12.09 -5.25 5.99
CA HIS A 282 -11.42 -6.15 6.92
C HIS A 282 -9.91 -5.96 6.94
N GLY A 283 -9.32 -6.04 8.14
CA GLY A 283 -7.89 -5.97 8.34
C GLY A 283 -7.51 -6.43 9.74
N LYS A 284 -6.32 -7.03 9.88
CA LYS A 284 -5.84 -7.63 11.13
C LYS A 284 -5.91 -6.69 12.34
N GLY A 285 -5.62 -5.39 12.14
CA GLY A 285 -5.73 -4.39 13.20
C GLY A 285 -7.17 -4.09 13.64
N LEU A 286 -8.18 -4.31 12.80
CA LEU A 286 -9.59 -4.21 13.21
C LEU A 286 -9.98 -5.44 14.05
N CYS A 287 -9.46 -6.63 13.74
CA CYS A 287 -9.61 -7.81 14.60
C CYS A 287 -8.97 -7.58 15.98
N ASP A 288 -7.76 -7.03 16.01
CA ASP A 288 -7.06 -6.70 17.26
C ASP A 288 -7.90 -5.71 18.11
N ILE A 289 -8.50 -4.69 17.49
CA ILE A 289 -9.39 -3.72 18.17
C ILE A 289 -10.67 -4.41 18.67
N ALA A 290 -11.32 -5.25 17.86
CA ALA A 290 -12.52 -5.97 18.25
C ALA A 290 -12.29 -6.86 19.48
N ILE A 291 -11.17 -7.59 19.52
CA ILE A 291 -10.80 -8.44 20.66
C ILE A 291 -10.65 -7.59 21.94
N LEU A 292 -10.04 -6.40 21.83
CA LEU A 292 -9.89 -5.49 22.95
C LEU A 292 -11.23 -4.88 23.40
N LEU A 293 -12.10 -4.50 22.47
CA LEU A 293 -13.44 -3.95 22.78
C LEU A 293 -14.37 -5.00 23.41
N ALA A 294 -14.24 -6.26 23.02
CA ALA A 294 -14.95 -7.38 23.64
C ALA A 294 -14.44 -7.71 25.07
N ASN A 295 -13.27 -7.20 25.45
CA ASN A 295 -12.63 -7.44 26.74
C ASN A 295 -12.27 -6.13 27.47
N PRO A 296 -13.25 -5.28 27.80
CA PRO A 296 -13.00 -3.99 28.44
C PRO A 296 -12.32 -4.16 29.81
N GLY A 297 -11.25 -3.39 30.03
CA GLY A 297 -10.45 -3.39 31.26
C GLY A 297 -9.53 -4.60 31.44
N ARG A 298 -9.51 -5.55 30.50
CA ARG A 298 -8.64 -6.73 30.57
C ARG A 298 -7.33 -6.53 29.82
N GLU A 299 -6.29 -7.11 30.36
CA GLU A 299 -4.94 -7.14 29.80
C GLU A 299 -4.75 -8.36 28.90
N ILE A 300 -4.42 -8.14 27.61
CA ILE A 300 -4.24 -9.19 26.60
C ILE A 300 -2.79 -9.19 26.11
N HIS A 301 -2.11 -10.33 26.20
CA HIS A 301 -0.71 -10.43 25.77
C HIS A 301 -0.59 -10.40 24.23
N VAL A 302 0.47 -9.77 23.71
CA VAL A 302 0.65 -9.56 22.28
C VAL A 302 0.76 -10.86 21.47
N ALA A 303 1.26 -11.94 22.07
CA ALA A 303 1.32 -13.25 21.44
C ALA A 303 -0.09 -13.83 21.19
N ASP A 304 -1.04 -13.57 22.10
CA ASP A 304 -2.41 -14.07 22.01
C ASP A 304 -3.20 -13.31 20.94
N LEU A 305 -2.97 -12.00 20.79
CA LEU A 305 -3.53 -11.20 19.68
C LEU A 305 -3.01 -11.68 18.32
N ILE A 306 -1.71 -12.00 18.22
CA ILE A 306 -1.13 -12.54 16.98
C ILE A 306 -1.74 -13.91 16.66
N ALA A 307 -1.87 -14.79 17.65
CA ALA A 307 -2.48 -16.11 17.46
C ALA A 307 -3.95 -15.99 17.02
N ALA A 308 -4.74 -15.15 17.68
CA ALA A 308 -6.16 -14.93 17.37
C ALA A 308 -6.39 -14.27 15.99
N SER A 309 -5.44 -13.45 15.51
CA SER A 309 -5.51 -12.81 14.19
C SER A 309 -5.03 -13.69 13.02
N THR A 310 -4.50 -14.90 13.29
CA THR A 310 -3.92 -15.80 12.27
C THR A 310 -4.89 -16.91 11.82
N THR A 311 -5.98 -17.13 12.54
CA THR A 311 -7.01 -18.13 12.20
C THR A 311 -8.10 -17.55 11.28
N ALA A 312 -7.89 -17.64 9.94
CA ALA A 312 -8.88 -17.85 8.85
C ALA A 312 -8.29 -17.54 7.44
N PRO A 313 -8.69 -18.24 6.34
CA PRO A 313 -8.84 -19.69 6.11
C PRO A 313 -7.70 -20.28 5.23
N PRO A 314 -7.60 -21.63 5.06
CA PRO A 314 -6.68 -22.29 4.13
C PRO A 314 -7.18 -22.32 2.67
N ASP A 315 -6.23 -22.53 1.76
CA ASP A 315 -6.30 -22.73 0.29
C ASP A 315 -7.46 -23.65 -0.21
N PRO A 316 -8.10 -23.42 -1.37
CA PRO A 316 -9.31 -24.13 -1.83
C PRO A 316 -9.12 -25.60 -2.28
N ARG A 317 -8.11 -26.33 -1.78
CA ARG A 317 -7.81 -27.71 -2.24
C ARG A 317 -7.59 -28.75 -1.13
N GLY A 318 -8.02 -28.49 0.11
CA GLY A 318 -7.97 -29.46 1.22
C GLY A 318 -9.36 -29.78 1.76
N ALA A 319 -9.65 -31.08 1.94
CA ALA A 319 -10.92 -31.61 2.46
C ALA A 319 -11.16 -31.24 3.96
N PRO A 320 -12.41 -31.35 4.47
CA PRO A 320 -12.89 -30.57 5.60
C PRO A 320 -12.43 -31.13 6.94
N THR A 321 -11.86 -30.28 7.79
CA THR A 321 -11.76 -30.50 9.23
C THR A 321 -12.27 -29.24 9.94
N GLY A 322 -13.14 -29.46 10.93
CA GLY A 322 -14.11 -28.50 11.46
C GLY A 322 -13.60 -27.08 11.71
N GLU A 323 -14.25 -26.14 11.04
CA GLU A 323 -14.07 -24.70 11.22
C GLU A 323 -14.78 -24.23 12.49
N ALA A 324 -14.12 -23.40 13.29
CA ALA A 324 -14.80 -22.53 14.24
C ALA A 324 -14.76 -21.10 13.69
N SER A 325 -15.94 -20.51 13.49
CA SER A 325 -16.07 -19.15 12.96
C SER A 325 -15.57 -18.11 13.98
N THR A 326 -15.18 -16.94 13.50
CA THR A 326 -14.83 -15.78 14.35
C THR A 326 -16.00 -15.39 15.28
N ALA A 327 -17.23 -15.74 14.90
CA ALA A 327 -18.43 -15.58 15.72
C ALA A 327 -18.54 -16.61 16.86
N GLU A 328 -18.04 -17.85 16.69
CA GLU A 328 -17.99 -18.85 17.76
C GLU A 328 -16.91 -18.55 18.81
N LEU A 329 -15.78 -17.98 18.39
CA LEU A 329 -14.72 -17.50 19.28
C LEU A 329 -15.20 -16.35 20.19
N VAL A 330 -16.16 -15.54 19.71
CA VAL A 330 -16.79 -14.44 20.45
C VAL A 330 -17.95 -14.96 21.33
N ALA A 331 -18.74 -15.91 20.84
CA ALA A 331 -19.89 -16.48 21.57
C ALA A 331 -19.49 -17.36 22.78
N GLN A 332 -18.29 -17.95 22.78
CA GLN A 332 -17.85 -18.84 23.88
C GLN A 332 -17.22 -18.13 25.09
N GLY A 333 -17.15 -16.79 25.11
CA GLY A 333 -16.70 -16.04 26.28
C GLY A 333 -15.38 -16.55 26.87
N LEU A 334 -14.35 -16.75 26.02
CA LEU A 334 -13.13 -17.45 26.38
C LEU A 334 -12.47 -16.83 27.63
N ARG A 335 -12.73 -17.51 28.74
CA ARG A 335 -11.86 -17.59 29.90
C ARG A 335 -10.60 -18.34 29.50
N VAL A 336 -9.48 -17.85 30.02
CA VAL A 336 -8.20 -18.54 30.05
C VAL A 336 -8.30 -19.84 30.87
N SER A 337 -7.62 -20.88 30.35
CA SER A 337 -7.15 -22.12 30.99
C SER A 337 -8.13 -23.26 31.33
N ARG A 338 -7.96 -24.40 30.65
CA ARG A 338 -7.24 -25.61 31.14
C ARG A 338 -7.31 -26.75 30.11
N GLY A 339 -6.14 -27.28 29.74
CA GLY A 339 -5.88 -28.69 29.41
C GLY A 339 -6.67 -29.42 28.29
N GLY A 340 -5.91 -29.91 27.31
CA GLY A 340 -6.23 -31.07 26.45
C GLY A 340 -6.91 -30.74 25.11
N ALA A 341 -6.54 -31.31 23.96
CA ALA A 341 -5.52 -32.30 23.62
C ALA A 341 -5.21 -32.27 22.09
N GLY A 342 -3.97 -32.62 21.74
CA GLY A 342 -3.48 -33.09 20.42
C GLY A 342 -3.34 -32.03 19.31
N ASP A 343 -2.23 -31.90 18.57
CA ASP A 343 -1.04 -32.75 18.46
C ASP A 343 0.19 -31.93 17.99
N ALA A 344 1.36 -32.41 18.42
CA ALA A 344 2.74 -32.02 18.07
C ALA A 344 3.31 -30.64 18.49
N VAL A 345 4.32 -30.74 19.38
CA VAL A 345 5.58 -29.96 19.54
C VAL A 345 5.75 -29.44 20.99
N LEU A 346 6.69 -30.03 21.75
CA LEU A 346 7.10 -29.75 23.15
C LEU A 346 6.14 -30.16 24.30
N ASP A 347 6.65 -30.99 25.23
CA ASP A 347 6.01 -31.43 26.47
C ASP A 347 5.49 -30.23 27.31
N PRO A 348 4.21 -30.22 27.73
CA PRO A 348 3.63 -29.18 28.58
C PRO A 348 4.44 -28.84 29.84
N ARG A 349 5.18 -29.81 30.41
CA ARG A 349 6.06 -29.57 31.57
C ARG A 349 7.27 -28.74 31.19
N ALA A 350 7.98 -29.13 30.13
CA ALA A 350 9.12 -28.37 29.61
C ALA A 350 8.75 -26.92 29.25
N ARG A 351 7.54 -26.69 28.72
CA ARG A 351 7.04 -25.32 28.44
C ARG A 351 6.78 -24.50 29.70
N ALA A 352 6.31 -25.12 30.78
CA ALA A 352 6.11 -24.43 32.06
C ALA A 352 7.47 -24.06 32.67
N ASP A 353 8.42 -24.99 32.65
CA ASP A 353 9.77 -24.79 33.17
C ASP A 353 10.52 -23.69 32.41
N TYR A 354 10.40 -23.66 31.07
CA TYR A 354 10.97 -22.57 30.28
C TYR A 354 10.30 -21.23 30.56
N ARG A 355 8.99 -21.17 30.80
CA ARG A 355 8.31 -19.91 31.15
C ARG A 355 8.76 -19.38 32.50
N GLU A 356 8.87 -20.25 33.49
CA GLU A 356 9.36 -19.87 34.82
C GLU A 356 10.81 -19.39 34.74
N ARG A 357 11.68 -20.13 34.03
CA ARG A 357 13.08 -19.75 33.84
C ARG A 357 13.23 -18.43 33.07
N LEU A 358 12.40 -18.19 32.06
CA LEU A 358 12.38 -16.92 31.34
C LEU A 358 11.97 -15.77 32.28
N ALA A 359 10.94 -15.96 33.12
CA ALA A 359 10.54 -14.94 34.08
C ALA A 359 11.66 -14.62 35.09
N ASP A 360 12.39 -15.64 35.54
CA ASP A 360 13.53 -15.49 36.44
C ASP A 360 14.68 -14.73 35.80
N LEU A 361 15.05 -15.09 34.57
CA LEU A 361 16.14 -14.44 33.84
C LEU A 361 15.83 -12.97 33.50
N HIS A 362 14.55 -12.62 33.25
CA HIS A 362 14.15 -11.22 33.09
C HIS A 362 14.24 -10.45 34.40
N ARG A 363 13.84 -11.04 35.54
CA ARG A 363 14.04 -10.42 36.86
C ARG A 363 15.52 -10.23 37.16
N GLU A 364 16.34 -11.23 36.87
CA GLU A 364 17.79 -11.16 37.09
C GLU A 364 18.46 -10.08 36.24
N LEU A 365 17.99 -9.87 35.02
CA LEU A 365 18.44 -8.82 34.12
C LEU A 365 18.02 -7.43 34.60
N ASP A 366 16.75 -7.24 34.99
CA ASP A 366 16.27 -5.97 35.54
C ASP A 366 17.04 -5.60 36.81
N ASP A 367 17.33 -6.58 37.67
CA ASP A 367 18.12 -6.37 38.88
C ASP A 367 19.60 -6.12 38.57
N ALA A 368 20.17 -6.76 37.53
CA ALA A 368 21.54 -6.52 37.10
C ALA A 368 21.71 -5.12 36.48
N GLU A 369 20.71 -4.65 35.71
CA GLU A 369 20.69 -3.30 35.14
C GLU A 369 20.56 -2.23 36.22
N ARG A 370 19.74 -2.46 37.26
CA ARG A 370 19.64 -1.54 38.42
C ARG A 370 20.93 -1.44 39.21
N CYS A 371 21.65 -2.56 39.35
CA CYS A 371 22.92 -2.61 40.06
C CYS A 371 24.13 -2.30 39.17
N ASN A 372 23.91 -2.01 37.88
CA ASN A 372 24.95 -1.79 36.87
C ASN A 372 25.99 -2.92 36.78
N ASP A 373 25.56 -4.17 37.01
CA ASP A 373 26.39 -5.38 36.94
C ASP A 373 26.33 -5.96 35.52
N GLU A 374 27.19 -5.43 34.65
CA GLU A 374 27.26 -5.81 33.23
C GLU A 374 27.58 -7.30 33.03
N GLY A 375 28.36 -7.90 33.93
CA GLY A 375 28.76 -9.30 33.85
C GLY A 375 27.63 -10.27 34.19
N ARG A 376 26.75 -9.91 35.12
CA ARG A 376 25.54 -10.69 35.42
C ARG A 376 24.47 -10.48 34.35
N GLY A 377 24.30 -9.24 33.88
CA GLY A 377 23.39 -8.92 32.79
C GLY A 377 23.72 -9.66 31.48
N ALA A 378 25.00 -9.73 31.12
CA ALA A 378 25.45 -10.47 29.93
C ALA A 378 25.16 -11.98 30.01
N ARG A 379 25.32 -12.59 31.20
CA ARG A 379 25.04 -14.01 31.42
C ARG A 379 23.56 -14.33 31.30
N ALA A 380 22.70 -13.55 31.95
CA ALA A 380 21.25 -13.70 31.84
C ALA A 380 20.77 -13.53 30.38
N ARG A 381 21.35 -12.57 29.64
CA ARG A 381 21.06 -12.34 28.22
C ARG A 381 21.41 -13.55 27.33
N ALA A 382 22.60 -14.13 27.55
CA ALA A 382 23.07 -15.27 26.78
C ALA A 382 22.18 -16.52 27.01
N GLU A 383 21.69 -16.71 28.23
CA GLU A 383 20.79 -17.82 28.57
C GLU A 383 19.39 -17.61 27.98
N LEU A 384 18.87 -16.38 27.97
CA LEU A 384 17.63 -16.03 27.26
C LEU A 384 17.71 -16.34 25.76
N ASP A 385 18.83 -15.99 25.12
CA ASP A 385 19.05 -16.25 23.69
C ASP A 385 19.15 -17.75 23.39
N PHE A 386 19.74 -18.54 24.29
CA PHE A 386 19.80 -20.00 24.19
C PHE A 386 18.41 -20.64 24.25
N ILE A 387 17.59 -20.29 25.25
CA ILE A 387 16.23 -20.82 25.40
C ILE A 387 15.34 -20.41 24.22
N ALA A 388 15.50 -19.19 23.71
CA ALA A 388 14.77 -18.72 22.53
C ALA A 388 15.16 -19.49 21.24
N GLY A 389 16.43 -19.87 21.11
CA GLY A 389 16.92 -20.71 20.01
C GLY A 389 16.34 -22.12 20.04
N GLU A 390 16.28 -22.74 21.23
CA GLU A 390 15.69 -24.06 21.44
C GLU A 390 14.19 -24.10 21.17
N LEU A 391 13.46 -23.04 21.54
CA LEU A 391 12.03 -22.93 21.21
C LEU A 391 11.80 -22.71 19.70
N ALA A 392 12.65 -21.93 19.04
CA ALA A 392 12.52 -21.67 17.60
C ALA A 392 12.85 -22.90 16.72
N SER A 393 13.80 -23.73 17.16
CA SER A 393 14.14 -24.99 16.47
C SER A 393 13.01 -26.01 16.54
N ALA A 394 12.28 -26.05 17.65
CA ALA A 394 11.13 -26.94 17.84
C ALA A 394 9.94 -26.64 16.90
N PHE A 395 9.80 -25.40 16.41
CA PHE A 395 8.71 -24.98 15.50
C PHE A 395 9.14 -24.81 14.04
N GLY A 396 10.28 -25.40 13.63
CA GLY A 396 10.63 -25.54 12.21
C GLY A 396 11.00 -24.25 11.48
N LEU A 397 11.47 -23.22 12.17
CA LEU A 397 11.93 -21.96 11.55
C LEU A 397 13.45 -21.87 11.59
N GLY A 398 14.10 -22.65 10.72
CA GLY A 398 15.54 -22.65 10.53
C GLY A 398 15.99 -21.59 9.51
N GLY A 399 16.75 -20.60 9.95
CA GLY A 399 17.47 -19.68 9.06
C GLY A 399 18.07 -18.46 9.76
N ARG A 400 19.32 -18.60 10.22
CA ARG A 400 20.23 -17.54 10.72
C ARG A 400 20.09 -16.24 9.91
N GLY A 401 20.10 -15.02 10.44
CA GLY A 401 20.69 -14.49 11.66
C GLY A 401 21.36 -13.16 11.30
N ARG A 402 20.66 -12.04 11.51
CA ARG A 402 21.26 -10.70 11.67
C ARG A 402 20.45 -9.95 12.73
N ARG A 403 21.17 -9.25 13.61
CA ARG A 403 20.70 -8.47 14.79
C ARG A 403 19.34 -7.79 14.54
N ALA A 404 18.27 -8.43 14.95
CA ALA A 404 16.91 -7.90 14.94
C ALA A 404 16.26 -8.31 16.26
N GLY A 405 15.61 -7.37 16.95
CA GLY A 405 15.16 -7.50 18.34
C GLY A 405 14.33 -8.77 18.65
N SER A 406 14.15 -9.01 19.95
CA SER A 406 13.48 -10.21 20.49
C SER A 406 12.14 -10.48 19.78
N PRO A 407 11.72 -11.74 19.62
CA PRO A 407 10.44 -12.08 18.98
C PRO A 407 9.24 -11.33 19.57
N ILE A 408 9.25 -11.09 20.89
CA ILE A 408 8.25 -10.29 21.61
C ILE A 408 8.30 -8.82 21.20
N GLU A 409 9.49 -8.25 21.02
CA GLU A 409 9.63 -6.88 20.54
C GLU A 409 9.13 -6.72 19.09
N ARG A 410 9.31 -7.75 18.25
CA ARG A 410 8.73 -7.79 16.91
C ARG A 410 7.22 -7.92 16.94
N ALA A 411 6.68 -8.78 17.81
CA ALA A 411 5.25 -8.93 18.02
C ALA A 411 4.60 -7.62 18.51
N ARG A 412 5.19 -7.00 19.52
CA ARG A 412 4.80 -5.68 20.07
C ARG A 412 4.76 -4.62 18.98
N LYS A 413 5.84 -4.48 18.20
CA LYS A 413 5.90 -3.54 17.08
C LYS A 413 4.86 -3.86 16.01
N ALA A 414 4.63 -5.13 15.68
CA ALA A 414 3.67 -5.53 14.67
C ALA A 414 2.23 -5.19 15.09
N VAL A 415 1.80 -5.56 16.29
CA VAL A 415 0.45 -5.26 16.80
C VAL A 415 0.25 -3.76 17.00
N ALA A 416 1.22 -3.06 17.60
CA ALA A 416 1.16 -1.60 17.76
C ALA A 416 1.12 -0.86 16.41
N SER A 417 1.76 -1.40 15.37
CA SER A 417 1.70 -0.87 14.01
C SER A 417 0.33 -1.12 13.38
N ARG A 418 -0.19 -2.35 13.46
CA ARG A 418 -1.51 -2.75 12.91
C ARG A 418 -2.66 -1.93 13.51
N ILE A 419 -2.74 -1.83 14.84
CA ILE A 419 -3.76 -1.02 15.53
C ILE A 419 -3.65 0.44 15.10
N ARG A 420 -2.43 0.99 15.04
CA ARG A 420 -2.20 2.38 14.61
C ARG A 420 -2.67 2.63 13.17
N PHE A 421 -2.38 1.73 12.25
CA PHE A 421 -2.86 1.82 10.86
C PHE A 421 -4.38 1.75 10.78
N SER A 422 -5.01 0.84 11.54
CA SER A 422 -6.48 0.79 11.63
C SER A 422 -7.07 2.07 12.21
N LEU A 423 -6.48 2.67 13.25
CA LEU A 423 -6.93 3.95 13.82
C LEU A 423 -6.78 5.13 12.84
N VAL A 424 -5.79 5.10 11.94
CA VAL A 424 -5.68 6.08 10.86
C VAL A 424 -6.81 5.90 9.86
N HIS A 425 -7.18 4.66 9.54
CA HIS A 425 -8.28 4.37 8.61
C HIS A 425 -9.65 4.72 9.23
N ILE A 426 -9.90 4.32 10.48
CA ILE A 426 -11.10 4.69 11.24
C ILE A 426 -11.22 6.22 11.34
N ALA A 427 -10.13 6.95 11.57
CA ALA A 427 -10.19 8.41 11.68
C ALA A 427 -10.67 9.12 10.39
N ARG A 428 -10.53 8.49 9.22
CA ARG A 428 -10.98 9.05 7.93
C ARG A 428 -12.49 8.95 7.76
N VAL A 429 -13.10 7.87 8.25
CA VAL A 429 -14.55 7.60 8.07
C VAL A 429 -15.36 7.90 9.33
N HIS A 430 -14.74 7.79 10.51
CA HIS A 430 -15.38 7.96 11.81
C HIS A 430 -14.43 8.63 12.83
N PRO A 431 -14.23 9.97 12.75
CA PRO A 431 -13.29 10.70 13.61
C PRO A 431 -13.56 10.57 15.11
N ALA A 432 -14.84 10.60 15.53
CA ALA A 432 -15.22 10.48 16.94
C ALA A 432 -14.80 9.12 17.53
N LEU A 433 -15.04 8.03 16.81
CA LEU A 433 -14.60 6.68 17.17
C LEU A 433 -13.08 6.58 17.25
N ALA A 434 -12.37 7.14 16.27
CA ALA A 434 -10.91 7.13 16.30
C ALA A 434 -10.33 7.93 17.49
N HIS A 435 -10.95 9.06 17.84
CA HIS A 435 -10.56 9.84 19.02
C HIS A 435 -10.75 9.02 20.30
N HIS A 436 -11.93 8.38 20.44
CA HIS A 436 -12.24 7.49 21.54
C HIS A 436 -11.23 6.35 21.67
N LEU A 437 -11.00 5.58 20.60
CA LEU A 437 -10.08 4.45 20.62
C LEU A 437 -8.62 4.88 20.89
N ARG A 438 -8.17 6.03 20.39
CA ARG A 438 -6.82 6.55 20.69
C ARG A 438 -6.63 6.89 22.17
N ARG A 439 -7.70 7.31 22.85
CA ARG A 439 -7.66 7.66 24.27
C ARG A 439 -7.67 6.44 25.18
N TYR A 440 -8.41 5.40 24.78
CA TYR A 440 -8.73 4.27 25.63
C TYR A 440 -8.04 2.96 25.24
N VAL A 441 -7.48 2.81 24.03
CA VAL A 441 -6.65 1.65 23.66
C VAL A 441 -5.19 1.89 24.06
N ARG A 442 -4.63 1.00 24.89
CA ARG A 442 -3.22 0.99 25.28
C ARG A 442 -2.52 -0.19 24.62
N THR A 443 -1.37 0.09 24.00
CA THR A 443 -0.55 -0.92 23.31
C THR A 443 0.80 -1.05 23.99
N GLY A 444 1.22 -2.28 24.26
CA GLY A 444 2.50 -2.65 24.86
C GLY A 444 2.78 -4.14 24.65
N THR A 445 3.63 -4.75 25.48
CA THR A 445 3.73 -6.23 25.54
C THR A 445 2.37 -6.85 25.91
N VAL A 446 1.59 -6.09 26.67
CA VAL A 446 0.19 -6.31 26.98
C VAL A 446 -0.61 -5.14 26.39
N CYS A 447 -1.74 -5.45 25.75
CA CYS A 447 -2.67 -4.48 25.20
C CYS A 447 -3.98 -4.51 25.98
N THR A 448 -4.62 -3.35 26.17
CA THR A 448 -5.89 -3.25 26.89
C THR A 448 -6.75 -2.13 26.33
N TYR A 449 -8.07 -2.30 26.38
CA TYR A 449 -9.04 -1.21 26.21
C TYR A 449 -9.50 -0.75 27.60
N VAL A 450 -9.06 0.44 27.99
CA VAL A 450 -9.37 1.07 29.28
C VAL A 450 -10.83 1.52 29.28
N VAL A 451 -11.58 1.18 30.32
CA VAL A 451 -12.99 1.57 30.45
C VAL A 451 -13.08 3.09 30.70
N PRO A 452 -13.81 3.86 29.87
CA PRO A 452 -14.05 5.28 30.10
C PRO A 452 -14.97 5.52 31.31
N ASP A 453 -14.91 6.74 31.88
CA ASP A 453 -15.75 7.16 33.02
C ASP A 453 -17.26 7.10 32.69
N GLU A 454 -17.62 7.40 31.43
CA GLU A 454 -18.93 7.11 30.85
C GLU A 454 -18.83 5.82 30.01
N PRO A 455 -19.26 4.66 30.52
CA PRO A 455 -19.02 3.37 29.88
C PRO A 455 -19.80 3.24 28.57
N VAL A 456 -19.07 3.04 27.48
CA VAL A 456 -19.62 2.72 26.16
C VAL A 456 -19.88 1.21 26.09
N ARG A 457 -21.13 0.83 25.81
CA ARG A 457 -21.49 -0.58 25.56
C ARG A 457 -21.19 -0.93 24.12
N TRP A 458 -20.33 -1.93 23.92
CA TRP A 458 -19.95 -2.42 22.60
C TRP A 458 -20.66 -3.72 22.26
N SER A 459 -21.37 -3.74 21.13
CA SER A 459 -21.77 -4.97 20.45
C SER A 459 -20.68 -5.33 19.44
N VAL A 460 -19.84 -6.31 19.76
CA VAL A 460 -18.71 -6.76 18.93
C VAL A 460 -19.03 -8.08 18.24
#